data_AF-A0A2V7CRF2-F1
#
_entry.id   AF-A0A2V7CRF2-F1
#
_cell.length_a   1.000
_cell.length_b   1.000
_cell.length_c   1.000
_cell.angle_alpha   90.00
_cell.angle_beta   90.00
_cell.angle_gamma   90.00
#
_symmetry.space_group_name_H-M   'P 1'
#
loop_
_entity.id
_entity.type
_entity.pdbx_description
1 polymer ?
#
loop_
_entity_poly.entity_id
_entity_poly.type
_entity_poly.pdbx_seq_one_letter_code
_entity_poly.pdbx_strand_id
1 'polypeptide(L)'
;MERRDVSRATLGEALAAVPARSTLSLPEGSWGEGGDHRVWLNRSTEWTWDRVYSAETEWVGHLTRLARDERPELQRVLTQATRELLLLQSSDWQFLITTGTASDYAERRVAEHYAEFKRLCEMARALEAGDTLSPDAAHSLGRLERDDFCFPDLSPAWGLGAPTAG
;
A
#
# COMPACT_ATOMS: atom_id res chain seq x y z
N MET A 1 0.05 -29.73 37.06
CA MET A 1 -0.15 -30.89 36.18
C MET A 1 0.12 -30.44 34.75
N GLU A 2 1.35 -30.57 34.27
CA GLU A 2 1.68 -30.31 32.86
C GLU A 2 0.96 -31.35 32.00
N ARG A 3 0.13 -30.92 31.04
CA ARG A 3 -0.39 -31.82 30.01
C ARG A 3 0.77 -32.16 29.07
N ARG A 4 1.43 -33.29 29.31
CA ARG A 4 2.61 -33.78 28.56
C ARG A 4 2.29 -34.31 27.16
N ASP A 5 1.03 -34.29 26.72
CA ASP A 5 0.57 -34.96 25.49
C ASP A 5 0.18 -34.01 24.35
N VAL A 6 0.49 -32.71 24.44
CA VAL A 6 0.23 -31.74 23.35
C VAL A 6 1.53 -31.09 22.91
N SER A 7 2.01 -31.49 21.72
CA SER A 7 3.19 -30.90 21.09
C SER A 7 2.86 -29.54 20.49
N ARG A 8 3.67 -28.54 20.81
CA ARG A 8 3.65 -27.24 20.13
C ARG A 8 4.28 -27.41 18.75
N ALA A 9 3.72 -26.74 17.75
CA ALA A 9 4.25 -26.69 16.41
C ALA A 9 3.96 -25.32 15.79
N THR A 10 4.81 -24.93 14.85
CA THR A 10 4.53 -23.83 13.92
C THR A 10 3.47 -24.27 12.91
N LEU A 11 2.82 -23.31 12.24
CA LEU A 11 1.84 -23.64 11.18
C LEU A 11 2.49 -24.37 10.00
N GLY A 12 3.76 -24.08 9.68
CA GLY A 12 4.50 -24.77 8.62
C GLY A 12 4.76 -26.25 8.94
N GLU A 13 5.18 -26.55 10.18
CA GLU A 13 5.36 -27.93 10.64
C GLU A 13 4.03 -28.68 10.69
N ALA A 14 2.97 -28.02 11.17
CA ALA A 14 1.64 -28.61 11.22
C ALA A 14 1.10 -28.92 9.81
N LEU A 15 1.33 -28.04 8.83
CA LEU A 15 0.96 -28.27 7.43
C LEU A 15 1.69 -29.46 6.81
N ALA A 16 2.98 -29.65 7.15
CA ALA A 16 3.75 -30.80 6.69
C ALA A 16 3.31 -32.11 7.36
N ALA A 17 2.91 -32.05 8.64
CA ALA A 17 2.53 -33.22 9.42
C ALA A 17 1.06 -33.65 9.21
N VAL A 18 0.17 -32.72 8.85
CA VAL A 18 -1.27 -32.95 8.74
C VAL A 18 -1.74 -32.68 7.30
N PRO A 19 -1.95 -33.71 6.48
CA PRO A 19 -2.39 -33.52 5.10
C PRO A 19 -3.83 -33.00 5.04
N ALA A 20 -4.10 -32.10 4.08
CA ALA A 20 -5.43 -31.58 3.83
C ALA A 20 -6.39 -32.71 3.42
N ARG A 21 -7.61 -32.72 4.00
CA ARG A 21 -8.61 -33.78 3.78
C ARG A 21 -9.83 -33.34 2.97
N SER A 22 -10.08 -32.04 2.90
CA SER A 22 -11.25 -31.46 2.25
C SER A 22 -10.96 -30.02 1.83
N THR A 23 -11.66 -29.56 0.81
CA THR A 23 -11.69 -28.16 0.40
C THR A 23 -13.00 -27.52 0.85
N LEU A 24 -12.95 -26.22 1.12
CA LEU A 24 -14.09 -25.42 1.53
C LEU A 24 -14.07 -24.11 0.75
N SER A 25 -15.24 -23.59 0.40
CA SER A 25 -15.39 -22.22 -0.09
C SER A 25 -15.56 -21.29 1.09
N LEU A 26 -14.75 -20.24 1.18
CA LEU A 26 -14.86 -19.25 2.25
C LEU A 26 -15.78 -18.11 1.80
N PRO A 27 -16.83 -17.76 2.57
CA PRO A 27 -17.54 -16.51 2.34
C PRO A 27 -16.61 -15.33 2.66
N GLU A 28 -16.96 -14.14 2.19
CA GLU A 28 -16.26 -12.92 2.62
C GLU A 28 -16.42 -12.72 4.13
N GLY A 29 -15.41 -12.11 4.75
CA GLY A 29 -15.47 -11.76 6.15
C GLY A 29 -14.14 -11.22 6.66
N SER A 30 -14.18 -10.74 7.89
CA SER A 30 -13.01 -10.30 8.64
C SER A 30 -13.04 -10.89 10.05
N TRP A 31 -11.93 -10.76 10.76
CA TRP A 31 -11.86 -11.00 12.21
C TRP A 31 -12.24 -9.77 13.07
N GLY A 32 -12.72 -8.69 12.43
CA GLY A 32 -13.13 -7.47 13.10
C GLY A 32 -14.55 -7.54 13.69
N GLU A 33 -15.01 -6.42 14.22
CA GLU A 33 -16.37 -6.31 14.76
C GLU A 33 -17.41 -6.64 13.68
N GLY A 34 -18.35 -7.54 14.01
CA GLY A 34 -19.40 -7.98 13.10
C GLY A 34 -18.98 -9.05 12.08
N GLY A 35 -17.70 -9.40 12.01
CA GLY A 35 -17.19 -10.42 11.10
C GLY A 35 -17.23 -10.04 9.61
N ASP A 36 -17.53 -8.77 9.30
CA ASP A 36 -17.62 -8.21 7.95
C ASP A 36 -16.69 -7.00 7.79
N HIS A 37 -16.92 -6.15 6.79
CA HIS A 37 -16.04 -5.03 6.43
C HIS A 37 -16.37 -3.71 7.13
N ARG A 38 -17.40 -3.68 8.01
CA ARG A 38 -17.96 -2.43 8.56
C ARG A 38 -16.95 -1.55 9.30
N VAL A 39 -15.90 -2.14 9.85
CA VAL A 39 -14.85 -1.40 10.57
C VAL A 39 -14.05 -0.51 9.62
N TRP A 40 -13.88 -0.92 8.37
CA TRP A 40 -13.10 -0.19 7.36
C TRP A 40 -13.97 0.50 6.31
N LEU A 41 -15.17 -0.01 6.05
CA LEU A 41 -16.13 0.54 5.09
C LEU A 41 -17.42 0.95 5.78
N ASN A 42 -17.53 2.23 6.10
CA ASN A 42 -18.71 2.86 6.69
C ASN A 42 -18.74 4.36 6.37
N ARG A 43 -19.77 5.08 6.82
CA ARG A 43 -19.96 6.51 6.54
C ARG A 43 -18.82 7.42 7.01
N SER A 44 -18.11 7.06 8.08
CA SER A 44 -16.99 7.87 8.59
C SER A 44 -15.69 7.67 7.81
N THR A 45 -15.57 6.55 7.09
CA THR A 45 -14.34 6.17 6.37
C THR A 45 -14.50 6.17 4.85
N GLU A 46 -15.73 6.26 4.33
CA GLU A 46 -16.05 6.22 2.89
C GLU A 46 -15.18 7.18 2.06
N TRP A 47 -14.97 8.40 2.54
CA TRP A 47 -14.15 9.43 1.87
C TRP A 47 -12.69 9.02 1.66
N THR A 48 -12.17 8.09 2.48
CA THR A 48 -10.78 7.61 2.34
C THR A 48 -10.63 6.73 1.11
N TRP A 49 -11.67 5.97 0.75
CA TRP A 49 -11.68 5.07 -0.39
C TRP A 49 -11.64 5.83 -1.71
N ASP A 50 -12.31 6.99 -1.81
CA ASP A 50 -12.19 7.87 -2.99
C ASP A 50 -10.72 8.27 -3.26
N ARG A 51 -9.96 8.56 -2.21
CA ARG A 51 -8.54 8.90 -2.32
C ARG A 51 -7.68 7.70 -2.69
N VAL A 52 -7.91 6.56 -2.04
CA VAL A 52 -7.19 5.31 -2.34
C VAL A 52 -7.41 4.92 -3.80
N TYR A 53 -8.65 4.83 -4.26
CA TYR A 53 -8.97 4.43 -5.63
C TYR A 53 -8.48 5.45 -6.67
N SER A 54 -8.53 6.76 -6.36
CA SER A 54 -7.94 7.79 -7.20
C SER A 54 -6.44 7.60 -7.36
N ALA A 55 -5.71 7.32 -6.26
CA ALA A 55 -4.27 7.13 -6.27
C ALA A 55 -3.88 5.83 -6.99
N GLU A 56 -4.57 4.73 -6.72
CA GLU A 56 -4.35 3.44 -7.40
C GLU A 56 -4.50 3.55 -8.92
N THR A 57 -5.57 4.21 -9.38
CA THR A 57 -5.85 4.41 -10.82
C THR A 57 -4.72 5.18 -11.49
N GLU A 58 -4.24 6.24 -10.86
CA GLU A 58 -3.13 7.03 -11.40
C GLU A 58 -1.81 6.27 -11.36
N TRP A 59 -1.54 5.54 -10.29
CA TRP A 59 -0.35 4.71 -10.15
C TRP A 59 -0.26 3.65 -11.25
N VAL A 60 -1.37 2.94 -11.54
CA VAL A 60 -1.47 2.00 -12.67
C VAL A 60 -1.16 2.69 -14.00
N GLY A 61 -1.62 3.94 -14.17
CA GLY A 61 -1.29 4.76 -15.33
C GLY A 61 0.21 5.01 -15.51
N HIS A 62 0.96 5.18 -14.41
CA HIS A 62 2.41 5.35 -14.45
C HIS A 62 3.17 4.03 -14.68
N LEU A 63 2.67 2.89 -14.20
CA LEU A 63 3.35 1.59 -14.35
C LEU A 63 3.65 1.24 -15.82
N THR A 64 2.69 1.44 -16.72
CA THR A 64 2.88 1.11 -18.15
C THR A 64 4.00 1.94 -18.78
N ARG A 65 4.27 3.13 -18.23
CA ARG A 65 5.33 4.03 -18.69
C ARG A 65 6.67 3.69 -18.05
N LEU A 66 6.67 3.33 -16.77
CA LEU A 66 7.84 2.83 -16.03
C LEU A 66 8.52 1.66 -16.76
N ALA A 67 7.72 0.76 -17.34
CA ALA A 67 8.22 -0.38 -18.12
C ALA A 67 9.03 0.02 -19.38
N ARG A 68 8.92 1.27 -19.83
CA ARG A 68 9.49 1.78 -21.08
C ARG A 68 10.57 2.84 -20.85
N ASP A 69 10.80 3.26 -19.61
CA ASP A 69 11.61 4.42 -19.29
C ASP A 69 12.62 4.12 -18.17
N GLU A 70 13.90 4.06 -18.55
CA GLU A 70 15.01 3.71 -17.65
C GLU A 70 15.64 4.94 -16.97
N ARG A 71 15.04 6.14 -17.09
CA ARG A 71 15.61 7.36 -16.49
C ARG A 71 15.65 7.24 -14.96
N PRO A 72 16.83 7.35 -14.32
CA PRO A 72 16.96 7.13 -12.87
C PRO A 72 16.10 8.07 -12.01
N GLU A 73 15.97 9.34 -12.41
CA GLU A 73 15.17 10.34 -11.66
C GLU A 73 13.68 9.97 -11.66
N LEU A 74 13.14 9.51 -12.79
CA LEU A 74 11.75 9.09 -12.91
C LEU A 74 11.50 7.83 -12.07
N GLN A 75 12.39 6.84 -12.15
CA GLN A 75 12.34 5.62 -11.34
C GLN A 75 12.35 5.96 -9.84
N ARG A 76 13.19 6.90 -9.42
CA ARG A 76 13.29 7.37 -8.03
C ARG A 76 11.98 8.02 -7.56
N VAL A 77 11.43 8.96 -8.34
CA VAL A 77 10.14 9.61 -8.03
C VAL A 77 9.00 8.60 -7.95
N LEU A 78 8.89 7.70 -8.92
CA LEU A 78 7.82 6.69 -8.96
C LEU A 78 7.98 5.64 -7.86
N THR A 79 9.21 5.33 -7.44
CA THR A 79 9.45 4.49 -6.27
C THR A 79 8.93 5.16 -5.00
N GLN A 80 9.23 6.44 -4.78
CA GLN A 80 8.69 7.17 -3.63
C GLN A 80 7.17 7.31 -3.72
N ALA A 81 6.60 7.58 -4.90
CA ALA A 81 5.14 7.65 -5.08
C ALA A 81 4.48 6.31 -4.70
N THR A 82 5.14 5.19 -5.02
CA THR A 82 4.64 3.87 -4.64
C THR A 82 4.66 3.67 -3.11
N ARG A 83 5.66 4.21 -2.40
CA ARG A 83 5.65 4.20 -0.92
C ARG A 83 4.50 5.01 -0.35
N GLU A 84 4.26 6.21 -0.87
CA GLU A 84 3.12 7.04 -0.43
C GLU A 84 1.78 6.34 -0.67
N LEU A 85 1.63 5.63 -1.80
CA LEU A 85 0.44 4.83 -2.07
C LEU A 85 0.29 3.68 -1.06
N LEU A 86 1.35 2.92 -0.78
CA LEU A 86 1.32 1.83 0.19
C LEU A 86 1.00 2.32 1.61
N LEU A 87 1.55 3.48 1.99
CA LEU A 87 1.25 4.14 3.27
C LEU A 87 -0.20 4.60 3.32
N LEU A 88 -0.71 5.21 2.24
CA LEU A 88 -2.12 5.60 2.11
C LEU A 88 -3.09 4.41 2.21
N GLN A 89 -2.68 3.23 1.73
CA GLN A 89 -3.46 1.99 1.76
C GLN A 89 -3.47 1.25 3.11
N SER A 90 -2.78 1.76 4.14
CA SER A 90 -2.84 1.12 5.46
C SER A 90 -4.26 1.10 6.00
N SER A 91 -4.75 -0.09 6.35
CA SER A 91 -6.09 -0.27 6.94
C SER A 91 -6.19 0.28 8.37
N ASP A 92 -5.05 0.60 9.01
CA ASP A 92 -5.00 1.26 10.30
C ASP A 92 -5.73 2.61 10.26
N TRP A 93 -5.72 3.33 9.13
CA TRP A 93 -6.35 4.64 9.05
C TRP A 93 -7.86 4.56 9.27
N GLN A 94 -8.56 3.69 8.54
CA GLN A 94 -9.99 3.49 8.71
C GLN A 94 -10.30 2.87 10.07
N PHE A 95 -9.44 1.97 10.57
CA PHE A 95 -9.59 1.39 11.90
C PHE A 95 -9.54 2.45 13.01
N LEU A 96 -8.53 3.33 13.00
CA LEU A 96 -8.37 4.41 13.98
C LEU A 96 -9.49 5.45 13.92
N ILE A 97 -10.01 5.74 12.72
CA ILE A 97 -11.17 6.62 12.52
C ILE A 97 -12.42 5.97 13.14
N THR A 98 -12.74 4.73 12.76
CA THR A 98 -13.96 4.05 13.20
C THR A 98 -13.98 3.78 14.71
N THR A 99 -12.84 3.41 15.30
CA THR A 99 -12.73 3.12 16.74
C THR A 99 -12.60 4.38 17.60
N GLY A 100 -12.33 5.54 16.99
CA GLY A 100 -12.17 6.81 17.71
C GLY A 100 -10.89 6.91 18.53
N THR A 101 -9.94 5.98 18.40
CA THR A 101 -8.73 5.98 19.23
C THR A 101 -7.74 7.07 18.84
N ALA A 102 -7.72 7.46 17.55
CA ALA A 102 -6.84 8.52 17.03
C ALA A 102 -7.36 9.10 15.70
N SER A 103 -8.64 9.44 15.60
CA SER A 103 -9.28 9.87 14.33
C SER A 103 -8.56 11.04 13.68
N ASP A 104 -8.36 12.17 14.37
CA ASP A 104 -7.68 13.36 13.81
C ASP A 104 -6.29 13.05 13.23
N TYR A 105 -5.57 12.13 13.88
CA TYR A 105 -4.27 11.68 13.39
C TYR A 105 -4.40 10.87 12.10
N ALA A 106 -5.31 9.91 12.06
CA ALA A 106 -5.54 9.08 10.89
C ALA A 106 -6.07 9.90 9.70
N GLU A 107 -7.00 10.83 9.92
CA GLU A 107 -7.51 11.72 8.87
C GLU A 107 -6.39 12.56 8.27
N ARG A 108 -5.51 13.11 9.13
CA ARG A 108 -4.33 13.85 8.69
C ARG A 108 -3.37 12.98 7.88
N ARG A 109 -3.08 11.75 8.31
CA ARG A 109 -2.18 10.83 7.59
C ARG A 109 -2.71 10.47 6.21
N VAL A 110 -4.01 10.20 6.08
CA VAL A 110 -4.65 9.95 4.77
C VAL A 110 -4.51 11.18 3.87
N ALA A 111 -4.76 12.38 4.39
CA ALA A 111 -4.64 13.62 3.62
C ALA A 111 -3.19 13.92 3.19
N GLU A 112 -2.22 13.72 4.09
CA GLU A 112 -0.79 13.93 3.85
C GLU A 112 -0.28 12.96 2.77
N HIS A 113 -0.43 11.64 2.96
CA HIS A 113 0.07 10.65 1.98
C HIS A 113 -0.60 10.80 0.61
N TYR A 114 -1.90 11.13 0.58
CA TYR A 114 -2.57 11.41 -0.70
C TYR A 114 -1.99 12.66 -1.38
N ALA A 115 -1.79 13.76 -0.65
CA ALA A 115 -1.23 14.98 -1.22
C ALA A 115 0.20 14.79 -1.74
N GLU A 116 1.05 14.07 -0.99
CA GLU A 116 2.42 13.80 -1.38
C GLU A 116 2.48 12.84 -2.57
N PHE A 117 1.64 11.80 -2.59
CA PHE A 117 1.46 10.94 -3.77
C PHE A 117 1.14 11.77 -5.02
N LYS A 118 0.14 12.66 -4.92
CA LYS A 118 -0.28 13.51 -6.05
C LYS A 118 0.84 14.43 -6.55
N ARG A 119 1.59 15.04 -5.63
CA ARG A 119 2.75 15.87 -5.94
C ARG A 119 3.84 15.06 -6.67
N LEU A 120 4.11 13.83 -6.23
CA LEU A 120 5.07 12.94 -6.88
C LEU A 120 4.59 12.51 -8.27
N CYS A 121 3.30 12.28 -8.48
CA CYS A 121 2.74 12.04 -9.81
C CYS A 121 2.89 13.26 -10.74
N GLU A 122 2.72 14.47 -10.24
CA GLU A 122 3.00 15.70 -11.01
C GLU A 122 4.47 15.80 -11.40
N MET A 123 5.38 15.51 -10.46
CA MET A 123 6.82 15.44 -10.72
C MET A 123 7.15 14.38 -11.78
N ALA A 124 6.54 13.20 -11.69
CA ALA A 124 6.70 12.14 -12.68
C ALA A 124 6.24 12.58 -14.08
N ARG A 125 5.08 13.25 -14.19
CA ARG A 125 4.58 13.77 -15.47
C ARG A 125 5.51 14.82 -16.09
N ALA A 126 6.08 15.71 -15.28
CA ALA A 126 7.05 16.70 -15.75
C ALA A 126 8.32 16.02 -16.28
N LEU A 127 8.87 15.06 -15.53
CA LEU A 127 10.00 14.25 -15.98
C LEU A 127 9.67 13.48 -17.27
N GLU A 128 8.48 12.88 -17.36
CA GLU A 128 7.98 12.20 -18.55
C GLU A 128 7.96 13.14 -19.77
N ALA A 129 7.56 14.40 -19.60
CA ALA A 129 7.55 15.44 -20.63
C ALA A 129 8.96 15.95 -21.02
N GLY A 130 10.00 15.57 -20.28
CA GLY A 130 11.39 15.97 -20.53
C GLY A 130 11.88 17.14 -19.69
N ASP A 131 11.08 17.62 -18.75
CA ASP A 131 11.50 18.63 -17.78
C ASP A 131 12.45 18.05 -16.74
N THR A 132 13.07 18.93 -15.94
CA THR A 132 13.87 18.57 -14.77
C THR A 132 13.15 18.99 -13.49
N LEU A 133 13.47 18.34 -12.38
CA LEU A 133 12.94 18.74 -11.08
C LEU A 133 13.46 20.13 -10.69
N SER A 134 12.56 20.99 -10.21
CA SER A 134 12.97 22.22 -9.56
C SER A 134 13.73 21.91 -8.26
N PRO A 135 14.57 22.84 -7.76
CA PRO A 135 15.26 22.66 -6.49
C PRO A 135 14.29 22.32 -5.34
N ASP A 136 13.13 22.99 -5.28
CA ASP A 136 12.11 22.74 -4.25
C ASP A 136 11.49 21.35 -4.38
N ALA A 137 11.25 20.88 -5.61
CA ALA A 137 10.74 19.53 -5.85
C ALA A 137 11.78 18.47 -5.43
N ALA A 138 13.05 18.66 -5.78
CA ALA A 138 14.13 17.76 -5.37
C ALA A 138 14.31 17.72 -3.84
N HIS A 139 14.21 18.88 -3.17
CA HIS A 139 14.22 18.96 -1.71
C HIS A 139 13.01 18.25 -1.08
N SER A 140 11.84 18.40 -1.68
CA SER A 140 10.62 17.72 -1.23
C SER A 140 10.75 16.20 -1.34
N LEU A 141 11.24 15.70 -2.48
CA LEU A 141 11.51 14.27 -2.69
C LEU A 141 12.49 13.73 -1.65
N GLY A 142 13.62 14.43 -1.43
CA GLY A 142 14.62 13.99 -0.45
C GLY A 142 14.11 14.02 1.01
N ARG A 143 13.14 14.91 1.34
CA ARG A 143 12.45 14.88 2.62
C ARG A 143 11.60 13.61 2.76
N LEU A 144 10.77 13.31 1.75
CA LEU A 144 9.90 12.14 1.75
C LEU A 144 10.71 10.84 1.80
N GLU A 145 11.80 10.73 1.04
CA GLU A 145 12.66 9.54 1.09
C GLU A 145 13.30 9.29 2.47
N ARG A 146 13.47 10.34 3.28
CA ARG A 146 13.98 10.23 4.65
C ARG A 146 12.87 9.92 5.65
N ASP A 147 11.72 10.58 5.51
CA ASP A 147 10.63 10.50 6.48
C ASP A 147 9.79 9.21 6.24
N ASP A 148 9.58 8.84 4.98
CA ASP A 148 8.75 7.73 4.50
C ASP A 148 9.62 6.68 3.74
N PHE A 149 10.60 6.13 4.45
CA PHE A 149 11.70 5.29 3.91
C PHE A 149 11.39 3.78 3.85
N CYS A 150 10.16 3.36 4.11
CA CYS A 150 9.81 1.93 4.16
C CYS A 150 10.08 1.23 2.81
N PHE A 151 10.42 -0.06 2.84
CA PHE A 151 10.74 -0.84 1.63
C PHE A 151 11.91 -0.23 0.82
N PRO A 152 13.16 -0.33 1.31
CA PRO A 152 14.32 0.26 0.65
C PRO A 152 14.55 -0.32 -0.76
N ASP A 153 14.23 -1.61 -0.95
CA ASP A 153 14.41 -2.33 -2.22
C ASP A 153 13.13 -2.35 -3.07
N LEU A 154 12.18 -1.45 -2.82
CA LEU A 154 10.92 -1.38 -3.55
C LEU A 154 11.17 -1.06 -5.02
N SER A 155 10.64 -1.90 -5.90
CA SER A 155 10.55 -1.64 -7.34
C SER A 155 9.09 -1.65 -7.75
N PRO A 156 8.50 -0.55 -8.25
CA PRO A 156 7.09 -0.51 -8.64
C PRO A 156 6.73 -1.49 -9.78
N ALA A 157 7.72 -2.06 -10.46
CA ALA A 157 7.54 -3.02 -11.54
C ALA A 157 6.74 -4.27 -11.16
N TRP A 158 6.63 -4.61 -9.85
CA TRP A 158 5.77 -5.73 -9.40
C TRP A 158 4.30 -5.56 -9.84
N GLY A 159 3.84 -4.32 -9.99
CA GLY A 159 2.47 -4.02 -10.42
C GLY A 159 2.19 -4.33 -11.89
N LEU A 160 3.21 -4.59 -12.72
CA LEU A 160 3.04 -4.96 -14.13
C LEU A 160 2.61 -6.43 -14.32
N GLY A 161 2.61 -7.23 -13.25
CA GLY A 161 2.43 -8.67 -13.30
C GLY A 161 3.70 -9.40 -13.74
N ALA A 162 3.76 -10.71 -13.49
CA ALA A 162 4.78 -11.55 -14.11
C ALA A 162 4.54 -11.61 -15.62
N PRO A 163 5.58 -11.67 -16.48
CA PRO A 163 5.38 -11.94 -17.90
C PRO A 163 4.53 -13.20 -18.01
N THR A 164 3.36 -13.10 -18.66
CA THR A 164 2.55 -14.26 -18.99
C THR A 164 3.43 -15.21 -19.77
N ALA A 165 3.70 -16.39 -19.22
CA ALA A 165 4.35 -17.47 -19.96
C ALA A 165 3.51 -17.70 -21.22
N GLY A 166 4.10 -17.39 -22.39
CA GLY A 166 3.48 -17.59 -23.70
C GLY A 166 3.44 -19.05 -24.11
#